data_AF-A0A932WXJ9-F1
#
_entry.id   AF-A0A932WXJ9-F1
#
_cell.length_a   1.000
_cell.length_b   1.000
_cell.length_c   1.000
_cell.angle_alpha   90.00
_cell.angle_beta   90.00
_cell.angle_gamma   90.00
#
_symmetry.space_group_name_H-M   'P 1'
#
loop_
_entity.id
_entity.type
_entity.pdbx_description
1 polymer ?
#
loop_
_entity_poly.entity_id
_entity_poly.type
_entity_poly.pdbx_seq_one_letter_code
_entity_poly.pdbx_strand_id
1 'polypeptide(L)'
;AEGGGKVRFINGDYGDGKTHFMSVIRQLALQKQFASSFIVLTRDIPIHKFELIYQEIVLQLRGRFEGVGIRSLVQQWVEKQKKVDVDRETLLQSLHQVPKLDINFVNALMGLLRTPDEKELPEETATSQERLYQWLEGKKIPKKNLTKFHIFAVLNKSNSKIFLQSLISFLKLTGHKGLILLLDELETVLAQGGSVRSAAYENIRLLMDNAEHSEYLQLFFSLIPDVLLSEKGFKSYDALWSRIRSVGDSEALNYRGTLIDLHKTPLKQQELIDLGVCLRKIHEISYRWEALDTVSEDLIANMCKKQEEMGILSEVRLFIKQMIRFLDMAEQGHVVQDFNLVENLLISHREIELEKTQELEPAWDA
;
A
#
# COMPACT_ATOMS: atom_id res chain seq x y z
N ALA A 1 -12.57 12.91 10.82
CA ALA A 1 -13.28 12.87 9.53
C ALA A 1 -13.53 14.29 8.99
N GLU A 2 -12.69 15.26 9.37
CA GLU A 2 -12.83 16.69 9.04
C GLU A 2 -11.76 17.11 8.03
N GLY A 3 -11.74 16.48 6.85
CA GLY A 3 -10.94 16.94 5.72
C GLY A 3 -9.42 16.74 5.80
N GLY A 4 -8.77 16.82 6.96
CA GLY A 4 -7.29 16.84 7.03
C GLY A 4 -6.63 15.58 6.45
N GLY A 5 -5.83 15.76 5.40
CA GLY A 5 -4.92 14.73 4.95
C GLY A 5 -3.66 14.68 5.81
N LYS A 6 -3.08 13.50 5.94
CA LYS A 6 -1.93 13.25 6.81
C LYS A 6 -0.94 12.33 6.12
N VAL A 7 0.33 12.60 6.34
CA VAL A 7 1.42 11.71 5.94
C VAL A 7 1.99 11.04 7.18
N ARG A 8 2.27 9.75 7.07
CA ARG A 8 2.92 8.95 8.10
C ARG A 8 4.03 8.12 7.49
N PHE A 9 5.16 8.07 8.17
CA PHE A 9 6.30 7.22 7.88
C PHE A 9 6.35 6.14 8.97
N ILE A 10 6.35 4.88 8.55
CA ILE A 10 6.46 3.71 9.39
C ILE A 10 7.93 3.28 9.30
N ASN A 11 8.68 3.57 10.35
CA ASN A 11 10.08 3.21 10.48
C ASN A 11 10.22 1.87 11.19
N GLY A 12 11.09 1.02 10.65
CA GLY A 12 11.43 -0.27 11.24
C GLY A 12 12.46 -0.97 10.36
N ASP A 13 13.22 -1.89 10.92
CA ASP A 13 14.15 -2.70 10.18
C ASP A 13 13.41 -3.74 9.34
N TYR A 14 14.19 -4.39 8.50
CA TYR A 14 13.70 -5.49 7.71
C TYR A 14 13.24 -6.64 8.61
N GLY A 15 11.96 -7.00 8.52
CA GLY A 15 11.36 -8.07 9.33
C GLY A 15 10.46 -7.60 10.47
N ASP A 16 10.42 -6.29 10.76
CA ASP A 16 9.62 -5.72 11.88
C ASP A 16 8.10 -5.68 11.62
N GLY A 17 7.65 -6.22 10.49
CA GLY A 17 6.22 -6.27 10.16
C GLY A 17 5.64 -4.98 9.57
N LYS A 18 6.46 -4.08 9.00
CA LYS A 18 6.00 -2.85 8.31
C LYS A 18 4.90 -3.14 7.27
N THR A 19 5.14 -4.08 6.36
CA THR A 19 4.20 -4.53 5.32
C THR A 19 2.91 -5.11 5.93
N HIS A 20 3.03 -5.87 7.02
CA HIS A 20 1.88 -6.42 7.74
C HIS A 20 1.05 -5.30 8.39
N PHE A 21 1.71 -4.34 9.05
CA PHE A 21 1.07 -3.17 9.65
C PHE A 21 0.30 -2.34 8.60
N MET A 22 0.90 -2.11 7.42
CA MET A 22 0.21 -1.43 6.30
C MET A 22 -0.96 -2.25 5.77
N SER A 23 -0.84 -3.59 5.72
CA SER A 23 -1.96 -4.48 5.36
C SER A 23 -3.13 -4.39 6.33
N VAL A 24 -2.86 -4.28 7.63
CA VAL A 24 -3.88 -4.04 8.67
C VAL A 24 -4.53 -2.67 8.48
N ILE A 25 -3.73 -1.61 8.23
CA ILE A 25 -4.27 -0.27 7.91
C ILE A 25 -5.21 -0.34 6.71
N ARG A 26 -4.82 -1.05 5.64
CA ARG A 26 -5.64 -1.24 4.44
C ARG A 26 -6.99 -1.85 4.78
N GLN A 27 -7.02 -2.92 5.57
CA GLN A 27 -8.26 -3.60 5.96
C GLN A 27 -9.15 -2.68 6.80
N LEU A 28 -8.58 -1.96 7.78
CA LEU A 28 -9.31 -0.99 8.59
C LEU A 28 -9.85 0.18 7.75
N ALA A 29 -9.11 0.63 6.74
CA ALA A 29 -9.53 1.68 5.81
C ALA A 29 -10.80 1.27 5.07
N LEU A 30 -10.79 0.07 4.48
CA LEU A 30 -11.92 -0.49 3.74
C LEU A 30 -13.15 -0.65 4.64
N GLN A 31 -12.98 -1.19 5.86
CA GLN A 31 -14.08 -1.26 6.85
C GLN A 31 -14.66 0.12 7.17
N LYS A 32 -13.81 1.14 7.27
CA LYS A 32 -14.22 2.52 7.54
C LYS A 32 -14.75 3.26 6.31
N GLN A 33 -14.93 2.60 5.16
CA GLN A 33 -15.45 3.17 3.91
C GLN A 33 -14.47 4.16 3.23
N PHE A 34 -13.18 3.99 3.43
CA PHE A 34 -12.16 4.62 2.58
C PHE A 34 -11.84 3.72 1.40
N ALA A 35 -11.45 4.32 0.28
CA ALA A 35 -10.73 3.59 -0.75
C ALA A 35 -9.26 3.47 -0.35
N SER A 36 -8.63 2.38 -0.73
CA SER A 36 -7.22 2.12 -0.43
C SER A 36 -6.48 1.61 -1.64
N SER A 37 -5.24 2.05 -1.81
CA SER A 37 -4.29 1.45 -2.75
C SER A 37 -2.99 1.10 -2.03
N PHE A 38 -2.45 -0.08 -2.33
CA PHE A 38 -1.21 -0.61 -1.75
C PHE A 38 -0.21 -0.81 -2.88
N ILE A 39 0.94 -0.14 -2.78
CA ILE A 39 1.96 -0.08 -3.81
C ILE A 39 3.29 -0.44 -3.16
N VAL A 40 3.98 -1.41 -3.74
CA VAL A 40 5.37 -1.71 -3.41
C VAL A 40 6.26 -0.93 -4.35
N LEU A 41 7.13 -0.07 -3.81
CA LEU A 41 8.04 0.73 -4.63
C LEU A 41 9.21 -0.13 -5.08
N THR A 42 9.33 -0.30 -6.39
CA THR A 42 10.41 -1.08 -7.01
C THR A 42 11.23 -0.22 -7.97
N ARG A 43 12.24 -0.82 -8.62
CA ARG A 43 13.00 -0.12 -9.69
C ARG A 43 12.11 0.27 -10.87
N ASP A 44 11.08 -0.52 -11.16
CA ASP A 44 10.14 -0.30 -12.28
C ASP A 44 9.03 0.70 -11.93
N ILE A 45 8.69 0.79 -10.64
CA ILE A 45 7.72 1.77 -10.10
C ILE A 45 8.44 2.74 -9.16
N PRO A 46 9.40 3.54 -9.65
CA PRO A 46 10.19 4.38 -8.78
C PRO A 46 9.44 5.66 -8.42
N ILE A 47 9.57 6.13 -7.18
CA ILE A 47 8.81 7.27 -6.67
C ILE A 47 9.06 8.59 -7.45
N HIS A 48 10.18 8.72 -8.16
CA HIS A 48 10.48 9.91 -8.97
C HIS A 48 9.61 10.02 -10.26
N LYS A 49 8.98 8.92 -10.71
CA LYS A 49 8.06 8.87 -11.87
C LYS A 49 6.61 8.81 -11.40
N PHE A 50 6.08 9.95 -10.98
CA PHE A 50 4.75 10.03 -10.36
C PHE A 50 3.61 9.54 -11.29
N GLU A 51 3.78 9.63 -12.60
CA GLU A 51 2.86 9.05 -13.58
C GLU A 51 2.72 7.53 -13.46
N LEU A 52 3.80 6.79 -13.18
CA LEU A 52 3.74 5.34 -13.00
C LEU A 52 3.10 4.99 -11.66
N ILE A 53 3.37 5.77 -10.62
CA ILE A 53 2.71 5.61 -9.33
C ILE A 53 1.20 5.82 -9.49
N TYR A 54 0.75 6.85 -10.21
CA TYR A 54 -0.68 7.05 -10.45
C TYR A 54 -1.31 5.83 -11.15
N GLN A 55 -0.66 5.26 -12.17
CA GLN A 55 -1.13 4.05 -12.84
C GLN A 55 -1.29 2.90 -11.84
N GLU A 56 -0.29 2.68 -10.97
CA GLU A 56 -0.38 1.63 -9.96
C GLU A 56 -1.45 1.93 -8.89
N ILE A 57 -1.65 3.21 -8.52
CA ILE A 57 -2.71 3.64 -7.61
C ILE A 57 -4.06 3.18 -8.14
N VAL A 58 -4.34 3.47 -9.42
CA VAL A 58 -5.63 3.19 -10.03
C VAL A 58 -5.80 1.72 -10.38
N LEU A 59 -4.74 0.96 -10.62
CA LEU A 59 -4.80 -0.47 -10.86
C LEU A 59 -5.04 -1.26 -9.57
N GLN A 60 -4.39 -0.89 -8.46
CA GLN A 60 -4.52 -1.57 -7.15
C GLN A 60 -5.65 -1.00 -6.27
N LEU A 61 -6.49 -0.12 -6.82
CA LEU A 61 -7.52 0.55 -6.05
C LEU A 61 -8.56 -0.46 -5.53
N ARG A 62 -8.85 -0.41 -4.24
CA ARG A 62 -9.95 -1.15 -3.60
C ARG A 62 -10.83 -0.20 -2.82
N GLY A 63 -12.11 -0.52 -2.70
CA GLY A 63 -13.06 0.33 -2.00
C GLY A 63 -14.41 -0.35 -1.84
N ARG A 64 -15.47 0.45 -1.76
CA ARG A 64 -16.86 -0.03 -1.68
C ARG A 64 -17.39 -0.35 -3.08
N PHE A 65 -16.68 -1.22 -3.80
CA PHE A 65 -17.04 -1.72 -5.11
C PHE A 65 -16.53 -3.13 -5.30
N GLU A 66 -17.15 -3.89 -6.19
CA GLU A 66 -16.72 -5.26 -6.51
C GLU A 66 -15.52 -5.24 -7.45
N GLY A 67 -14.54 -6.11 -7.22
CA GLY A 67 -13.32 -6.18 -8.02
C GLY A 67 -12.20 -5.26 -7.54
N VAL A 68 -11.20 -5.07 -8.40
CA VAL A 68 -10.00 -4.27 -8.13
C VAL A 68 -9.82 -3.26 -9.26
N GLY A 69 -9.27 -2.09 -8.93
CA GLY A 69 -8.92 -1.04 -9.86
C GLY A 69 -10.05 -0.05 -10.16
N ILE A 70 -9.66 1.07 -10.78
CA ILE A 70 -10.55 2.17 -11.15
C ILE A 70 -11.62 1.75 -12.15
N ARG A 71 -11.30 0.79 -13.03
CA ARG A 71 -12.25 0.24 -14.02
C ARG A 71 -13.50 -0.28 -13.33
N SER A 72 -13.32 -1.09 -12.31
CA SER A 72 -14.41 -1.70 -11.54
C SER A 72 -15.27 -0.63 -10.83
N LEU A 73 -14.63 0.36 -10.21
CA LEU A 73 -15.31 1.51 -9.59
C LEU A 73 -16.15 2.30 -10.61
N VAL A 74 -15.56 2.61 -11.76
CA VAL A 74 -16.22 3.43 -12.79
C VAL A 74 -17.34 2.65 -13.45
N GLN A 75 -17.16 1.36 -13.74
CA GLN A 75 -18.20 0.50 -14.28
C GLN A 75 -19.42 0.45 -13.36
N GLN A 76 -19.23 0.19 -12.07
CA GLN A 76 -20.33 0.20 -11.10
C GLN A 76 -21.03 1.57 -11.03
N TRP A 77 -20.26 2.66 -11.09
CA TRP A 77 -20.85 4.01 -11.12
C TRP A 77 -21.66 4.24 -12.40
N VAL A 78 -21.15 3.87 -13.57
CA VAL A 78 -21.84 3.99 -14.86
C VAL A 78 -23.14 3.20 -14.86
N GLU A 79 -23.11 1.94 -14.42
CA GLU A 79 -24.30 1.08 -14.31
C GLU A 79 -25.34 1.68 -13.36
N LYS A 80 -24.90 2.28 -12.25
CA LYS A 80 -25.80 2.97 -11.32
C LYS A 80 -26.47 4.18 -11.99
N GLN A 81 -25.74 5.00 -12.73
CA GLN A 81 -26.32 6.17 -13.40
C GLN A 81 -27.30 5.76 -14.51
N LYS A 82 -26.99 4.70 -15.28
CA LYS A 82 -27.90 4.17 -16.32
C LYS A 82 -29.25 3.71 -15.75
N LYS A 83 -29.30 3.23 -14.51
CA LYS A 83 -30.53 2.77 -13.84
C LYS A 83 -31.42 3.91 -13.30
N VAL A 84 -30.85 5.08 -13.01
CA VAL A 84 -31.58 6.18 -12.34
C VAL A 84 -32.27 7.11 -13.35
N ASP A 85 -32.08 6.89 -14.66
CA ASP A 85 -32.64 7.72 -15.75
C ASP A 85 -32.46 9.23 -15.51
N VAL A 86 -31.28 9.61 -15.01
CA VAL A 86 -30.93 11.02 -14.79
C VAL A 86 -30.67 11.68 -16.14
N ASP A 87 -31.27 12.85 -16.35
CA ASP A 87 -30.94 13.69 -17.50
C ASP A 87 -29.44 13.96 -17.58
N ARG A 88 -28.87 13.75 -18.77
CA ARG A 88 -27.42 13.78 -19.01
C ARG A 88 -26.86 15.19 -18.88
N GLU A 89 -27.64 16.22 -19.21
CA GLU A 89 -27.21 17.61 -19.07
C GLU A 89 -27.12 18.00 -17.60
N THR A 90 -28.13 17.62 -16.82
CA THR A 90 -28.16 17.80 -15.36
C THR A 90 -26.98 17.08 -14.69
N LEU A 91 -26.69 15.84 -15.08
CA LEU A 91 -25.54 15.11 -14.56
C LEU A 91 -24.21 15.80 -14.92
N LEU A 92 -24.05 16.24 -16.16
CA LEU A 92 -22.85 16.96 -16.61
C LEU A 92 -22.62 18.24 -15.77
N GLN A 93 -23.68 19.03 -15.54
CA GLN A 93 -23.61 20.22 -14.70
C GLN A 93 -23.21 19.87 -13.25
N SER A 94 -23.78 18.80 -12.69
CA SER A 94 -23.43 18.35 -11.34
C SER A 94 -21.96 17.92 -11.23
N LEU A 95 -21.42 17.24 -12.25
CA LEU A 95 -20.02 16.83 -12.30
C LEU A 95 -19.07 18.03 -12.43
N HIS A 96 -19.43 19.04 -13.21
CA HIS A 96 -18.66 20.28 -13.31
C HIS A 96 -18.65 21.10 -12.01
N GLN A 97 -19.66 20.95 -11.16
CA GLN A 97 -19.70 21.59 -9.85
C GLN A 97 -18.83 20.87 -8.80
N VAL A 98 -18.34 19.66 -9.08
CA VAL A 98 -17.45 18.94 -8.16
C VAL A 98 -16.09 19.64 -8.10
N PRO A 99 -15.66 20.15 -6.93
CA PRO A 99 -14.37 20.82 -6.81
C PRO A 99 -13.21 19.89 -7.15
N LYS A 100 -12.19 20.41 -7.84
CA LYS A 100 -10.93 19.69 -8.19
C LYS A 100 -11.12 18.46 -9.10
N LEU A 101 -12.30 18.27 -9.69
CA LEU A 101 -12.53 17.26 -10.72
C LEU A 101 -12.18 17.84 -12.10
N ASP A 102 -11.17 17.27 -12.76
CA ASP A 102 -10.70 17.76 -14.06
C ASP A 102 -11.73 17.54 -15.18
N ILE A 103 -11.79 18.49 -16.11
CA ILE A 103 -12.73 18.43 -17.23
C ILE A 103 -12.52 17.22 -18.14
N ASN A 104 -11.27 16.77 -18.35
CA ASN A 104 -11.02 15.56 -19.14
C ASN A 104 -11.54 14.32 -18.40
N PHE A 105 -11.48 14.32 -17.06
CA PHE A 105 -12.02 13.22 -16.24
C PHE A 105 -13.55 13.18 -16.35
N VAL A 106 -14.23 14.34 -16.27
CA VAL A 106 -15.67 14.45 -16.51
C VAL A 106 -16.04 13.96 -17.90
N ASN A 107 -15.30 14.40 -18.93
CA ASN A 107 -15.52 13.99 -20.32
C ASN A 107 -15.35 12.48 -20.52
N ALA A 108 -14.40 11.84 -19.83
CA ALA A 108 -14.23 10.39 -19.87
C ALA A 108 -15.43 9.66 -19.26
N LEU A 109 -15.92 10.09 -18.09
CA LEU A 109 -17.10 9.53 -17.45
C LEU A 109 -18.36 9.68 -18.33
N MET A 110 -18.56 10.86 -18.92
CA MET A 110 -19.68 11.12 -19.82
C MET A 110 -19.57 10.36 -21.14
N GLY A 111 -18.35 10.18 -21.66
CA GLY A 111 -18.08 9.33 -22.82
C GLY A 111 -18.49 7.88 -22.56
N LEU A 112 -18.20 7.35 -21.38
CA LEU A 112 -18.61 5.99 -20.98
C LEU A 112 -20.14 5.87 -20.86
N LEU A 113 -20.82 6.88 -20.31
CA LEU A 113 -22.29 6.89 -20.21
C LEU A 113 -23.00 6.98 -21.57
N ARG A 114 -22.38 7.66 -22.54
CA ARG A 114 -22.90 7.78 -23.91
C ARG A 114 -22.69 6.50 -24.71
N THR A 115 -21.77 5.63 -24.28
CA THR A 115 -21.47 4.38 -24.96
C THR A 115 -22.46 3.28 -24.51
N PRO A 116 -23.15 2.60 -25.45
CA PRO A 116 -24.04 1.48 -25.11
C PRO A 116 -23.28 0.31 -24.47
N ASP A 117 -23.97 -0.63 -23.84
CA ASP A 117 -23.33 -1.78 -23.16
C ASP A 117 -22.73 -2.77 -24.16
N GLU A 118 -21.59 -3.39 -23.79
CA GLU A 118 -20.76 -4.28 -24.63
C GLU A 118 -21.51 -5.38 -25.38
N LYS A 119 -22.65 -5.85 -24.86
CA LYS A 119 -23.41 -6.96 -25.41
C LYS A 119 -24.10 -6.66 -26.75
N GLU A 120 -24.16 -5.40 -27.18
CA GLU A 120 -24.86 -4.98 -28.41
C GLU A 120 -23.99 -4.08 -29.33
N LEU A 121 -22.67 -4.04 -29.11
CA LEU A 121 -21.80 -3.06 -29.77
C LEU A 121 -21.23 -3.54 -31.12
N PRO A 122 -21.21 -2.65 -32.14
CA PRO A 122 -20.25 -2.74 -33.24
C PRO A 122 -18.80 -2.70 -32.73
N GLU A 123 -17.86 -3.35 -33.42
CA GLU A 123 -16.43 -3.43 -33.02
C GLU A 123 -15.81 -2.05 -32.67
N GLU A 124 -16.21 -1.01 -33.40
CA GLU A 124 -15.69 0.36 -33.19
C GLU A 124 -16.12 0.97 -31.83
N THR A 125 -17.31 0.62 -31.35
CA THR A 125 -17.86 1.16 -30.11
C THR A 125 -17.32 0.43 -28.88
N ALA A 126 -17.13 -0.88 -28.95
CA ALA A 126 -16.41 -1.65 -27.92
C ALA A 126 -14.96 -1.13 -27.76
N THR A 127 -14.30 -0.86 -28.90
CA THR A 127 -12.96 -0.27 -28.92
C THR A 127 -12.93 1.13 -28.30
N SER A 128 -14.03 1.88 -28.42
CA SER A 128 -14.16 3.24 -27.89
C SER A 128 -14.29 3.26 -26.37
N GLN A 129 -15.06 2.34 -25.79
CA GLN A 129 -15.20 2.17 -24.35
C GLN A 129 -13.87 1.74 -23.71
N GLU A 130 -13.20 0.75 -24.31
CA GLU A 130 -11.92 0.25 -23.83
C GLU A 130 -10.86 1.37 -23.78
N ARG A 131 -10.83 2.25 -24.78
CA ARG A 131 -9.92 3.42 -24.79
C ARG A 131 -10.20 4.37 -23.62
N LEU A 132 -11.45 4.57 -23.23
CA LEU A 132 -11.78 5.44 -22.09
C LEU A 132 -11.34 4.81 -20.77
N TYR A 133 -11.53 3.50 -20.58
CA TYR A 133 -11.02 2.80 -19.40
C TYR A 133 -9.50 2.83 -19.34
N GLN A 134 -8.82 2.54 -20.45
CA GLN A 134 -7.36 2.62 -20.51
C GLN A 134 -6.84 4.03 -20.20
N TRP A 135 -7.57 5.08 -20.60
CA TRP A 135 -7.21 6.47 -20.28
C TRP A 135 -7.35 6.74 -18.78
N LEU A 136 -8.44 6.28 -18.15
CA LEU A 136 -8.66 6.38 -16.70
C LEU A 136 -7.62 5.59 -15.89
N GLU A 137 -7.19 4.44 -16.40
CA GLU A 137 -6.07 3.64 -15.91
C GLU A 137 -4.70 4.32 -16.12
N GLY A 138 -4.66 5.46 -16.82
CA GLY A 138 -3.44 6.23 -17.06
C GLY A 138 -2.57 5.71 -18.20
N LYS A 139 -3.06 4.78 -19.04
CA LYS A 139 -2.28 4.19 -20.13
C LYS A 139 -1.98 5.19 -21.26
N LYS A 140 -0.89 4.88 -21.96
CA LYS A 140 -0.37 5.44 -23.21
C LYS A 140 -1.35 5.48 -24.40
N ILE A 141 -2.35 6.38 -24.47
CA ILE A 141 -3.27 6.41 -25.63
C ILE A 141 -2.96 7.55 -26.60
N PRO A 142 -2.94 7.30 -27.93
CA PRO A 142 -2.81 8.35 -28.94
C PRO A 142 -3.94 9.39 -28.85
N LYS A 143 -3.59 10.69 -28.80
CA LYS A 143 -4.56 11.79 -28.66
C LYS A 143 -5.67 11.77 -29.72
N LYS A 144 -5.36 11.37 -30.96
CA LYS A 144 -6.34 11.25 -32.06
C LYS A 144 -7.55 10.37 -31.71
N ASN A 145 -7.34 9.38 -30.83
CA ASN A 145 -8.40 8.46 -30.39
C ASN A 145 -9.28 9.05 -29.27
N LEU A 146 -8.83 10.13 -28.64
CA LEU A 146 -9.43 10.76 -27.46
C LEU A 146 -10.12 12.10 -27.78
N THR A 147 -9.72 12.78 -28.86
CA THR A 147 -10.28 14.07 -29.27
C THR A 147 -11.78 14.02 -29.54
N LYS A 148 -12.30 12.88 -30.02
CA LYS A 148 -13.75 12.65 -30.21
C LYS A 148 -14.56 12.68 -28.91
N PHE A 149 -13.91 12.50 -27.77
CA PHE A 149 -14.50 12.62 -26.44
C PHE A 149 -14.17 13.95 -25.77
N HIS A 150 -13.58 14.91 -26.49
CA HIS A 150 -13.08 16.17 -25.92
C HIS A 150 -12.03 15.97 -24.80
N ILE A 151 -11.23 14.90 -24.91
CA ILE A 151 -10.10 14.63 -24.00
C ILE A 151 -8.81 15.01 -24.72
N PHE A 152 -8.09 16.00 -24.18
CA PHE A 152 -6.88 16.56 -24.80
C PHE A 152 -5.60 16.30 -24.00
N ALA A 153 -5.76 15.93 -22.73
CA ALA A 153 -4.68 15.60 -21.82
C ALA A 153 -4.45 14.08 -21.76
N VAL A 154 -3.17 13.67 -21.77
CA VAL A 154 -2.72 12.31 -21.50
C VAL A 154 -1.80 12.37 -20.28
N LEU A 155 -1.84 11.34 -19.44
CA LEU A 155 -1.04 11.26 -18.22
C LEU A 155 0.46 11.47 -18.52
N ASN A 156 1.06 12.36 -17.73
CA ASN A 156 2.48 12.70 -17.76
C ASN A 156 2.91 13.24 -16.40
N LYS A 157 4.20 13.57 -16.26
CA LYS A 157 4.79 14.05 -14.99
C LYS A 157 4.15 15.35 -14.48
N SER A 158 3.70 16.26 -15.34
CA SER A 158 3.18 17.57 -14.91
C SER A 158 1.70 17.54 -14.53
N ASN A 159 0.89 16.66 -15.11
CA ASN A 159 -0.55 16.57 -14.85
C ASN A 159 -0.98 15.40 -13.95
N SER A 160 -0.09 14.47 -13.62
CA SER A 160 -0.36 13.32 -12.74
C SER A 160 -0.97 13.70 -11.38
N LYS A 161 -0.62 14.88 -10.84
CA LYS A 161 -1.25 15.45 -9.64
C LYS A 161 -2.74 15.77 -9.83
N ILE A 162 -3.10 16.34 -10.98
CA ILE A 162 -4.49 16.69 -11.34
C ILE A 162 -5.32 15.40 -11.49
N PHE A 163 -4.73 14.35 -12.08
CA PHE A 163 -5.35 13.04 -12.17
C PHE A 163 -5.63 12.44 -10.79
N LEU A 164 -4.66 12.49 -9.85
CA LEU A 164 -4.88 12.01 -8.49
C LEU A 164 -5.97 12.81 -7.76
N GLN A 165 -5.99 14.13 -7.90
CA GLN A 165 -7.04 14.98 -7.30
C GLN A 165 -8.43 14.67 -7.89
N SER A 166 -8.51 14.41 -9.19
CA SER A 166 -9.74 14.01 -9.86
C SER A 166 -10.23 12.65 -9.34
N LEU A 167 -9.32 11.68 -9.16
CA LEU A 167 -9.63 10.40 -8.54
C LEU A 167 -10.19 10.56 -7.12
N ILE A 168 -9.55 11.37 -6.27
CA ILE A 168 -10.03 11.62 -4.90
C ILE A 168 -11.42 12.25 -4.92
N SER A 169 -11.63 13.25 -5.78
CA SER A 169 -12.92 13.94 -5.93
C SER A 169 -14.02 12.97 -6.41
N PHE A 170 -13.68 12.08 -7.36
CA PHE A 170 -14.58 11.04 -7.83
C PHE A 170 -14.88 9.97 -6.76
N LEU A 171 -13.90 9.61 -5.93
CA LEU A 171 -14.10 8.72 -4.78
C LEU A 171 -15.09 9.34 -3.77
N LYS A 172 -15.00 10.65 -3.52
CA LYS A 172 -15.97 11.36 -2.69
C LYS A 172 -17.36 11.35 -3.29
N LEU A 173 -17.49 11.61 -4.59
CA LEU A 173 -18.76 11.57 -5.32
C LEU A 173 -19.43 10.19 -5.25
N THR A 174 -18.62 9.12 -5.32
CA THR A 174 -19.11 7.73 -5.24
C THR A 174 -19.39 7.26 -3.81
N GLY A 175 -19.22 8.12 -2.80
CA GLY A 175 -19.56 7.85 -1.41
C GLY A 175 -18.43 7.33 -0.52
N HIS A 176 -17.19 7.34 -1.00
CA HIS A 176 -16.02 7.01 -0.18
C HIS A 176 -15.65 8.20 0.73
N LYS A 177 -15.05 7.91 1.88
CA LYS A 177 -14.60 8.96 2.81
C LYS A 177 -13.33 9.68 2.35
N GLY A 178 -12.52 9.01 1.52
CA GLY A 178 -11.25 9.50 0.99
C GLY A 178 -10.41 8.35 0.42
N LEU A 179 -9.15 8.66 0.10
CA LEU A 179 -8.14 7.71 -0.36
C LEU A 179 -7.06 7.52 0.72
N ILE A 180 -6.76 6.27 1.05
CA ILE A 180 -5.57 5.88 1.81
C ILE A 180 -4.59 5.24 0.85
N LEU A 181 -3.42 5.86 0.71
CA LEU A 181 -2.33 5.36 -0.11
C LEU A 181 -1.23 4.80 0.78
N LEU A 182 -0.86 3.55 0.49
CA LEU A 182 0.14 2.78 1.22
C LEU A 182 1.30 2.51 0.26
N LEU A 183 2.46 3.09 0.53
CA LEU A 183 3.68 2.99 -0.27
C LEU A 183 4.74 2.22 0.53
N ASP A 184 4.98 0.97 0.16
CA ASP A 184 5.97 0.10 0.81
C ASP A 184 7.35 0.24 0.13
N GLU A 185 8.41 -0.18 0.81
CA GLU A 185 9.80 -0.25 0.29
C GLU A 185 10.40 1.08 -0.19
N LEU A 186 10.25 2.15 0.60
CA LEU A 186 10.83 3.46 0.24
C LEU A 186 12.37 3.43 0.18
N GLU A 187 13.00 2.49 0.88
CA GLU A 187 14.44 2.24 0.86
C GLU A 187 15.02 1.98 -0.53
N THR A 188 14.20 1.55 -1.50
CA THR A 188 14.62 1.40 -2.91
C THR A 188 15.18 2.69 -3.52
N VAL A 189 14.82 3.85 -2.96
CA VAL A 189 15.38 5.16 -3.36
C VAL A 189 16.88 5.26 -3.04
N LEU A 190 17.37 4.63 -1.97
CA LEU A 190 18.78 4.73 -1.55
C LEU A 190 19.74 4.16 -2.61
N ALA A 191 19.30 3.14 -3.35
CA ALA A 191 20.06 2.53 -4.44
C ALA A 191 20.18 3.41 -5.70
N GLN A 192 19.38 4.47 -5.82
CA GLN A 192 19.34 5.32 -7.01
C GLN A 192 20.48 6.36 -7.02
N GLY A 193 20.84 6.88 -8.20
CA GLY A 193 21.81 7.97 -8.35
C GLY A 193 21.33 9.29 -7.73
N GLY A 194 22.27 10.19 -7.36
CA GLY A 194 21.97 11.41 -6.59
C GLY A 194 20.85 12.28 -7.16
N SER A 195 20.86 12.57 -8.47
CA SER A 195 19.81 13.36 -9.14
C SER A 195 18.42 12.69 -9.05
N VAL A 196 18.37 11.37 -9.23
CA VAL A 196 17.12 10.59 -9.14
C VAL A 196 16.60 10.59 -7.70
N ARG A 197 17.49 10.46 -6.70
CA ARG A 197 17.12 10.57 -5.28
C ARG A 197 16.54 11.93 -4.93
N SER A 198 17.17 13.02 -5.38
CA SER A 198 16.63 14.38 -5.16
C SER A 198 15.24 14.56 -5.80
N ALA A 199 15.03 14.04 -7.01
CA ALA A 199 13.72 14.06 -7.64
C ALA A 199 12.67 13.21 -6.90
N ALA A 200 13.10 12.07 -6.34
CA ALA A 200 12.26 11.23 -5.49
C ALA A 200 11.84 11.96 -4.20
N TYR A 201 12.78 12.56 -3.47
CA TYR A 201 12.49 13.31 -2.25
C TYR A 201 11.62 14.54 -2.50
N GLU A 202 11.83 15.25 -3.61
CA GLU A 202 10.94 16.35 -4.01
C GLU A 202 9.52 15.82 -4.30
N ASN A 203 9.36 14.68 -4.98
CA ASN A 203 8.02 14.11 -5.18
C ASN A 203 7.34 13.71 -3.86
N ILE A 204 8.08 13.15 -2.90
CA ILE A 204 7.55 12.81 -1.56
C ILE A 204 7.12 14.09 -0.83
N ARG A 205 7.95 15.13 -0.87
CA ARG A 205 7.62 16.44 -0.28
C ARG A 205 6.36 17.02 -0.94
N LEU A 206 6.25 16.98 -2.26
CA LEU A 206 5.07 17.46 -3.00
C LEU A 206 3.82 16.63 -2.67
N LEU A 207 3.97 15.32 -2.42
CA LEU A 207 2.90 14.46 -1.93
C LEU A 207 2.46 14.85 -0.52
N MET A 208 3.39 15.20 0.36
CA MET A 208 3.08 15.74 1.69
C MET A 208 2.32 17.05 1.60
N ASP A 209 2.79 17.99 0.78
CA ASP A 209 2.09 19.24 0.51
C ASP A 209 0.67 18.97 0.00
N ASN A 210 0.54 18.05 -0.95
CA ASN A 210 -0.75 17.68 -1.49
C ASN A 210 -1.65 17.04 -0.43
N ALA A 211 -1.15 16.20 0.48
CA ALA A 211 -1.96 15.62 1.54
C ALA A 211 -2.43 16.69 2.53
N GLU A 212 -1.60 17.69 2.85
CA GLU A 212 -1.99 18.80 3.72
C GLU A 212 -3.09 19.67 3.08
N HIS A 213 -3.03 19.92 1.77
CA HIS A 213 -3.96 20.79 1.04
C HIS A 213 -5.13 20.06 0.35
N SER A 214 -5.02 18.75 0.15
CA SER A 214 -6.05 17.91 -0.44
C SER A 214 -6.82 17.26 0.68
N GLU A 215 -8.04 17.76 0.87
CA GLU A 215 -8.96 17.09 1.75
C GLU A 215 -9.11 15.62 1.31
N TYR A 216 -9.19 14.70 2.27
CA TYR A 216 -9.48 13.28 2.04
C TYR A 216 -8.35 12.40 1.48
N LEU A 217 -7.07 12.81 1.54
CA LEU A 217 -5.92 11.96 1.20
C LEU A 217 -5.09 11.61 2.45
N GLN A 218 -4.85 10.32 2.70
CA GLN A 218 -3.89 9.87 3.72
C GLN A 218 -2.79 9.05 3.07
N LEU A 219 -1.54 9.34 3.44
CA LEU A 219 -0.35 8.68 2.90
C LEU A 219 0.38 7.96 4.02
N PHE A 220 0.75 6.71 3.75
CA PHE A 220 1.64 5.93 4.59
C PHE A 220 2.82 5.45 3.75
N PHE A 221 4.02 5.69 4.25
CA PHE A 221 5.25 5.17 3.69
C PHE A 221 5.85 4.20 4.69
N SER A 222 6.30 3.02 4.26
CA SER A 222 7.27 2.26 5.05
C SER A 222 8.69 2.70 4.69
N LEU A 223 9.60 2.63 5.66
CA LEU A 223 11.01 2.86 5.43
C LEU A 223 11.85 2.13 6.47
N ILE A 224 13.14 1.98 6.17
CA ILE A 224 14.17 1.58 7.13
C ILE A 224 14.85 2.81 7.76
N PRO A 225 15.46 2.67 8.95
CA PRO A 225 16.16 3.78 9.62
C PRO A 225 17.18 4.50 8.75
N ASP A 226 17.87 3.78 7.86
CA ASP A 226 18.86 4.36 6.95
C ASP A 226 18.28 5.41 5.99
N VAL A 227 17.00 5.30 5.61
CA VAL A 227 16.32 6.32 4.80
C VAL A 227 16.22 7.65 5.55
N LEU A 228 16.12 7.62 6.88
CA LEU A 228 16.09 8.82 7.72
C LEU A 228 17.50 9.31 8.05
N LEU A 229 18.40 8.39 8.41
CA LEU A 229 19.64 8.72 9.11
C LEU A 229 20.87 8.86 8.20
N SER A 230 20.88 8.19 7.04
CA SER A 230 22.05 8.22 6.16
C SER A 230 22.22 9.55 5.42
N GLU A 231 23.44 9.86 5.00
CA GLU A 231 23.73 11.03 4.16
C GLU A 231 23.04 10.99 2.80
N LYS A 232 22.67 9.78 2.32
CA LYS A 232 21.92 9.58 1.07
C LYS A 232 20.40 9.59 1.28
N GLY A 233 19.96 9.54 2.53
CA GLY A 233 18.56 9.54 2.96
C GLY A 233 17.93 10.94 2.94
N PHE A 234 16.88 11.13 3.73
CA PHE A 234 16.14 12.39 3.84
C PHE A 234 17.00 13.56 4.29
N LYS A 235 18.08 13.33 5.06
CA LYS A 235 19.06 14.36 5.43
C LYS A 235 19.70 15.05 4.22
N SER A 236 19.75 14.40 3.06
CA SER A 236 20.25 15.02 1.82
C SER A 236 19.31 16.08 1.23
N TYR A 237 18.08 16.19 1.73
CA TYR A 237 17.05 17.06 1.19
C TYR A 237 16.33 17.84 2.30
N ASP A 238 16.87 19.02 2.63
CA ASP A 238 16.47 19.84 3.79
C ASP A 238 14.97 20.14 3.87
N ALA A 239 14.33 20.38 2.72
CA ALA A 239 12.89 20.70 2.67
C ALA A 239 12.00 19.54 3.14
N LEU A 240 12.44 18.29 2.94
CA LEU A 240 11.76 17.11 3.46
C LEU A 240 12.18 16.84 4.91
N TRP A 241 13.47 16.94 5.20
CA TRP A 241 14.02 16.67 6.53
C TRP A 241 13.43 17.57 7.62
N SER A 242 13.29 18.87 7.36
CA SER A 242 12.71 19.84 8.31
C SER A 242 11.28 19.48 8.75
N ARG A 243 10.49 18.86 7.87
CA ARG A 243 9.11 18.43 8.16
C ARG A 243 9.03 17.16 8.98
N ILE A 244 10.04 16.30 8.88
CA ILE A 244 10.10 15.03 9.61
C ILE A 244 10.72 15.26 10.99
N ARG A 245 11.80 16.06 11.07
CA ARG A 245 12.54 16.35 12.29
C ARG A 245 11.73 17.09 13.34
N SER A 246 10.86 18.03 12.93
CA SER A 246 10.00 18.79 13.86
C SER A 246 9.04 17.92 14.69
N VAL A 247 8.95 16.61 14.39
CA VAL A 247 8.07 15.66 15.07
C VAL A 247 8.85 14.56 15.85
N GLY A 248 10.19 14.52 15.73
CA GLY A 248 11.02 13.41 16.24
C GLY A 248 11.82 13.67 17.53
N ASP A 249 11.80 14.88 18.09
CA ASP A 249 12.65 15.27 19.24
C ASP A 249 12.05 14.94 20.63
N SER A 250 10.97 14.16 20.71
CA SER A 250 10.46 13.68 22.01
C SER A 250 10.89 12.24 22.28
N GLU A 251 11.51 11.98 23.44
CA GLU A 251 11.78 10.62 23.93
C GLU A 251 10.49 9.79 24.10
N ALA A 252 9.33 10.45 24.27
CA ALA A 252 8.03 9.81 24.32
C ALA A 252 7.51 9.44 22.92
N LEU A 253 6.92 8.24 22.81
CA LEU A 253 6.23 7.76 21.61
C LEU A 253 5.03 8.65 21.27
N ASN A 254 5.11 9.37 20.15
CA ASN A 254 4.01 10.17 19.64
C ASN A 254 3.29 9.46 18.49
N TYR A 255 2.26 8.67 18.80
CA TYR A 255 1.43 7.99 17.78
C TYR A 255 0.62 8.93 16.87
N ARG A 256 0.55 10.23 17.21
CA ARG A 256 -0.05 11.26 16.37
C ARG A 256 0.96 11.93 15.45
N GLY A 257 2.24 11.64 15.64
CA GLY A 257 3.34 12.17 14.85
C GLY A 257 3.36 11.63 13.42
N THR A 258 4.19 12.27 12.61
CA THR A 258 4.47 11.88 11.22
C THR A 258 5.33 10.62 11.18
N LEU A 259 6.16 10.37 12.18
CA LEU A 259 7.02 9.19 12.28
C LEU A 259 6.44 8.21 13.31
N ILE A 260 6.20 6.97 12.89
CA ILE A 260 5.84 5.84 13.73
C ILE A 260 7.02 4.88 13.72
N ASP A 261 7.69 4.73 14.86
CA ASP A 261 8.89 3.92 14.98
C ASP A 261 8.55 2.57 15.64
N LEU A 262 8.52 1.51 14.83
CA LEU A 262 8.16 0.16 15.27
C LEU A 262 9.21 -0.42 16.23
N HIS A 263 10.48 -0.05 16.07
CA HIS A 263 11.57 -0.45 16.97
C HIS A 263 11.38 0.01 18.41
N LYS A 264 10.75 1.17 18.58
CA LYS A 264 10.45 1.71 19.91
C LYS A 264 9.21 1.09 20.54
N THR A 265 8.50 0.24 19.79
CA THR A 265 7.32 -0.50 20.24
C THR A 265 7.47 -2.00 19.96
N PRO A 266 8.49 -2.67 20.51
CA PRO A 266 8.64 -4.11 20.35
C PRO A 266 7.45 -4.83 21.00
N LEU A 267 7.08 -5.98 20.45
CA LEU A 267 6.08 -6.85 21.07
C LEU A 267 6.60 -7.33 22.42
N LYS A 268 5.75 -7.23 23.44
CA LYS A 268 6.03 -7.79 24.76
C LYS A 268 5.96 -9.31 24.70
N GLN A 269 6.60 -9.96 25.67
CA GLN A 269 6.59 -11.43 25.78
C GLN A 269 5.16 -12.00 25.75
N GLN A 270 4.21 -11.40 26.46
CA GLN A 270 2.82 -11.83 26.44
C GLN A 270 2.19 -11.73 25.04
N GLU A 271 2.47 -10.65 24.31
CA GLU A 271 1.93 -10.42 22.96
C GLU A 271 2.55 -11.41 21.95
N LEU A 272 3.80 -11.84 22.15
CA LEU A 272 4.43 -12.89 21.36
C LEU A 272 3.82 -14.28 21.66
N ILE A 273 3.48 -14.55 22.92
CA ILE A 273 2.77 -15.79 23.28
C ILE A 273 1.40 -15.82 22.60
N ASP A 274 0.65 -14.71 22.69
CA ASP A 274 -0.66 -14.58 22.04
C ASP A 274 -0.55 -14.73 20.51
N LEU A 275 0.52 -14.19 19.91
CA LEU A 275 0.84 -14.40 18.49
C LEU A 275 1.11 -15.88 18.20
N GLY A 276 1.90 -16.57 19.03
CA GLY A 276 2.17 -18.00 18.89
C GLY A 276 0.90 -18.85 18.95
N VAL A 277 -0.01 -18.54 19.88
CA VAL A 277 -1.33 -19.20 19.97
C VAL A 277 -2.17 -18.95 18.72
N CYS A 278 -2.15 -17.74 18.18
CA CYS A 278 -2.83 -17.40 16.93
C CYS A 278 -2.26 -18.17 15.74
N LEU A 279 -0.92 -18.26 15.63
CA LEU A 279 -0.22 -19.02 14.59
C LEU A 279 -0.57 -20.52 14.67
N ARG A 280 -0.58 -21.10 15.87
CA ARG A 280 -1.02 -22.49 16.10
C ARG A 280 -2.41 -22.71 15.52
N LYS A 281 -3.37 -21.85 15.87
CA LYS A 281 -4.75 -21.96 15.39
C LYS A 281 -4.88 -21.83 13.87
N ILE A 282 -4.12 -20.92 13.26
CA ILE A 282 -4.09 -20.78 11.79
C ILE A 282 -3.53 -22.05 11.14
N HIS A 283 -2.48 -22.63 11.74
CA HIS A 283 -1.84 -23.86 11.25
C HIS A 283 -2.76 -25.09 11.39
N GLU A 284 -3.42 -25.27 12.54
CA GLU A 284 -4.45 -26.31 12.77
C GLU A 284 -5.53 -26.30 11.69
N ILE A 285 -6.05 -25.11 11.36
CA ILE A 285 -7.09 -24.95 10.32
C ILE A 285 -6.53 -25.31 8.93
N SER A 286 -5.29 -24.90 8.65
CA SER A 286 -4.67 -25.07 7.33
C SER A 286 -4.33 -26.53 7.03
N TYR A 287 -3.76 -27.24 8.02
CA TYR A 287 -3.32 -28.63 7.89
C TYR A 287 -4.33 -29.65 8.44
N ARG A 288 -5.43 -29.19 9.06
CA ARG A 288 -6.53 -30.03 9.59
C ARG A 288 -6.07 -31.06 10.61
N TRP A 289 -5.26 -30.63 11.57
CA TRP A 289 -4.78 -31.45 12.69
C TRP A 289 -5.02 -30.74 14.03
N GLU A 290 -4.90 -31.48 15.13
CA GLU A 290 -5.06 -30.95 16.49
C GLU A 290 -3.67 -30.73 17.10
N ALA A 291 -3.27 -29.47 17.24
CA ALA A 291 -1.94 -29.11 17.73
C ALA A 291 -1.90 -28.89 19.24
N LEU A 292 -3.06 -28.72 19.88
CA LEU A 292 -3.17 -28.30 21.29
C LEU A 292 -2.49 -29.28 22.26
N ASP A 293 -2.56 -30.58 21.99
CA ASP A 293 -1.95 -31.62 22.83
C ASP A 293 -0.43 -31.72 22.64
N THR A 294 0.06 -31.45 21.42
CA THR A 294 1.48 -31.56 21.05
C THR A 294 2.25 -30.26 21.31
N VAL A 295 1.58 -29.12 21.16
CA VAL A 295 2.13 -27.77 21.26
C VAL A 295 1.33 -26.97 22.28
N SER A 296 1.66 -27.18 23.55
CA SER A 296 1.03 -26.47 24.66
C SER A 296 1.43 -24.99 24.73
N GLU A 297 0.61 -24.18 25.40
CA GLU A 297 0.91 -22.77 25.63
C GLU A 297 2.18 -22.58 26.49
N ASP A 298 2.43 -23.48 27.44
CA ASP A 298 3.67 -23.50 28.23
C ASP A 298 4.90 -23.67 27.35
N LEU A 299 4.81 -24.47 26.29
CA LEU A 299 5.91 -24.69 25.36
C LEU A 299 6.20 -23.40 24.57
N ILE A 300 5.16 -22.74 24.07
CA ILE A 300 5.27 -21.44 23.38
C ILE A 300 5.90 -20.40 24.32
N ALA A 301 5.44 -20.32 25.57
CA ALA A 301 5.99 -19.42 26.58
C ALA A 301 7.48 -19.69 26.86
N ASN A 302 7.87 -20.97 26.93
CA ASN A 302 9.26 -21.37 27.09
C ASN A 302 10.12 -20.98 25.87
N MET A 303 9.59 -21.06 24.65
CA MET A 303 10.28 -20.57 23.45
C MET A 303 10.51 -19.07 23.50
N CYS A 304 9.48 -18.29 23.84
CA CYS A 304 9.60 -16.84 23.99
C CYS A 304 10.64 -16.45 25.05
N LYS A 305 10.63 -17.13 26.20
CA LYS A 305 11.60 -16.89 27.29
C LYS A 305 13.04 -17.18 26.85
N LYS A 306 13.29 -18.29 26.15
CA LYS A 306 14.63 -18.61 25.63
C LYS A 306 15.11 -17.59 24.61
N GLN A 307 14.22 -17.06 23.76
CA GLN A 307 14.58 -15.98 22.83
C GLN A 307 14.91 -14.66 23.54
N GLU A 308 14.22 -14.37 24.65
CA GLU A 308 14.51 -13.22 25.51
C GLU A 308 15.92 -13.31 26.11
N GLU A 309 16.25 -14.47 26.68
CA GLU A 309 17.56 -14.76 27.28
C GLU A 309 18.70 -14.64 26.24
N MET A 310 18.42 -14.91 24.97
CA MET A 310 19.36 -14.76 23.86
C MET A 310 19.43 -13.35 23.26
N GLY A 311 18.55 -12.43 23.69
CA GLY A 311 18.50 -11.04 23.19
C GLY A 311 17.92 -10.88 21.77
N ILE A 312 17.13 -11.85 21.29
CA ILE A 312 16.61 -11.88 19.90
C ILE A 312 15.09 -11.57 19.84
N LEU A 313 14.50 -11.21 20.98
CA LEU A 313 13.04 -11.08 21.11
C LEU A 313 12.40 -10.00 20.20
N SER A 314 13.20 -9.06 19.69
CA SER A 314 12.73 -8.00 18.78
C SER A 314 12.43 -8.48 17.36
N GLU A 315 12.91 -9.66 16.94
CA GLU A 315 12.74 -10.15 15.57
C GLU A 315 11.44 -10.95 15.39
N VAL A 316 10.31 -10.24 15.23
CA VAL A 316 8.98 -10.85 15.07
C VAL A 316 8.93 -11.86 13.91
N ARG A 317 9.58 -11.56 12.78
CA ARG A 317 9.66 -12.49 11.63
C ARG A 317 10.38 -13.79 11.99
N LEU A 318 11.46 -13.71 12.75
CA LEU A 318 12.23 -14.87 13.17
C LEU A 318 11.38 -15.76 14.09
N PHE A 319 10.67 -15.16 15.04
CA PHE A 319 9.72 -15.88 15.90
C PHE A 319 8.65 -16.61 15.08
N ILE A 320 8.02 -15.93 14.10
CA ILE A 320 7.01 -16.54 13.23
C ILE A 320 7.58 -17.74 12.46
N LYS A 321 8.76 -17.60 11.82
CA LYS A 321 9.38 -18.70 11.07
C LYS A 321 9.69 -19.90 11.96
N GLN A 322 10.20 -19.66 13.16
CA GLN A 322 10.48 -20.73 14.12
C GLN A 322 9.20 -21.43 14.59
N MET A 323 8.16 -20.66 14.90
CA MET A 323 6.88 -21.20 15.33
C MET A 323 6.26 -22.08 14.23
N ILE A 324 6.30 -21.64 12.97
CA ILE A 324 5.78 -22.43 11.84
C ILE A 324 6.58 -23.74 11.67
N ARG A 325 7.91 -23.69 11.65
CA ARG A 325 8.75 -24.90 11.56
C ARG A 325 8.46 -25.88 12.68
N PHE A 326 8.31 -25.35 13.88
CA PHE A 326 8.01 -26.12 15.06
C PHE A 326 6.65 -26.83 14.94
N LEU A 327 5.63 -26.12 14.45
CA LEU A 327 4.31 -26.68 14.16
C LEU A 327 4.38 -27.73 13.04
N ASP A 328 5.17 -27.50 12.00
CA ASP A 328 5.36 -28.47 10.90
C ASP A 328 6.03 -29.76 11.40
N MET A 329 7.03 -29.67 12.28
CA MET A 329 7.66 -30.85 12.90
C MET A 329 6.70 -31.61 13.80
N ALA A 330 5.89 -30.88 14.58
CA ALA A 330 4.89 -31.47 15.46
C ALA A 330 3.78 -32.19 14.67
N GLU A 331 3.34 -31.61 13.55
CA GLU A 331 2.36 -32.23 12.64
C GLU A 331 2.87 -33.54 12.03
N GLN A 332 4.17 -33.61 11.70
CA GLN A 332 4.83 -34.81 11.16
C GLN A 332 5.10 -35.91 12.22
N GLY A 333 4.74 -35.68 13.49
CA GLY A 333 4.91 -36.64 14.58
C GLY A 333 6.33 -36.72 15.12
N HIS A 334 7.19 -35.74 14.85
CA HIS A 334 8.53 -35.68 15.46
C HIS A 334 8.43 -35.30 16.95
N VAL A 335 9.18 -36.01 17.81
CA VAL A 335 9.21 -35.74 19.25
C VAL A 335 9.90 -34.39 19.48
N VAL A 336 9.10 -33.46 19.97
CA VAL A 336 9.44 -32.05 20.20
C VAL A 336 10.59 -31.83 21.21
N GLN A 337 10.96 -32.86 21.99
CA GLN A 337 12.01 -32.78 23.00
C GLN A 337 13.42 -32.56 22.41
N ASP A 338 13.66 -32.97 21.16
CA ASP A 338 14.94 -32.77 20.45
C ASP A 338 15.00 -31.46 19.66
N PHE A 339 14.05 -30.54 19.86
CA PHE A 339 14.07 -29.24 19.20
C PHE A 339 15.24 -28.39 19.72
N ASN A 340 16.39 -28.49 19.04
CA ASN A 340 17.54 -27.63 19.29
C ASN A 340 17.21 -26.21 18.82
N LEU A 341 16.74 -25.39 19.76
CA LEU A 341 16.30 -24.02 19.53
C LEU A 341 17.40 -23.17 18.88
N VAL A 342 18.67 -23.42 19.22
CA VAL A 342 19.84 -22.69 18.72
C VAL A 342 20.13 -23.04 17.26
N GLU A 343 20.04 -24.32 16.88
CA GLU A 343 20.26 -24.76 15.51
C GLU A 343 19.18 -24.23 14.57
N ASN A 344 17.92 -24.32 14.99
CA ASN A 344 16.79 -23.77 14.23
C ASN A 344 16.83 -22.24 14.12
N LEU A 345 17.32 -21.56 15.16
CA LEU A 345 17.62 -20.12 15.15
C LEU A 345 18.61 -19.78 14.04
N LEU A 346 19.75 -20.49 13.99
CA LEU A 346 20.79 -20.25 13.00
C LEU A 346 20.31 -20.49 11.57
N ILE A 347 19.54 -21.56 11.33
CA ILE A 347 18.98 -21.85 10.01
C ILE A 347 17.99 -20.75 9.61
N SER A 348 17.08 -20.37 10.50
CA SER A 348 16.09 -19.32 10.23
C SER A 348 16.74 -17.96 9.99
N HIS A 349 17.80 -17.63 10.72
CA HIS A 349 18.56 -16.40 10.53
C HIS A 349 19.28 -16.39 9.17
N ARG A 350 19.94 -17.49 8.78
CA ARG A 350 20.58 -17.60 7.45
C ARG A 350 19.57 -17.47 6.32
N GLU A 351 18.39 -18.06 6.45
CA GLU A 351 17.34 -17.90 5.44
C GLU A 351 16.84 -16.47 5.33
N ILE A 352 16.65 -15.78 6.46
CA ILE A 352 16.26 -14.36 6.46
C ILE A 352 17.35 -13.52 5.80
N GLU A 353 18.63 -13.80 6.05
CA GLU A 353 19.73 -13.09 5.36
C GLU A 353 19.79 -13.40 3.87
N LEU A 354 19.57 -14.65 3.46
CA LEU A 354 19.50 -15.01 2.04
C LEU A 354 18.33 -14.32 1.34
N GLU A 355 17.14 -14.27 1.96
CA GLU A 355 15.98 -13.54 1.44
C GLU A 355 16.24 -12.04 1.33
N LYS A 356 16.83 -11.43 2.37
CA LYS A 356 17.28 -10.02 2.33
C LYS A 356 18.20 -9.78 1.14
N THR A 357 19.13 -10.71 0.90
CA THR A 357 20.09 -10.60 -0.20
C THR A 357 19.41 -10.81 -1.55
N GLN A 358 18.46 -11.74 -1.67
CA GLN A 358 17.70 -12.02 -2.89
C GLN A 358 16.74 -10.88 -3.28
N GLU A 359 16.11 -10.21 -2.31
CA GLU A 359 15.30 -9.01 -2.57
C GLU A 359 16.17 -7.81 -2.97
N LEU A 360 17.44 -7.79 -2.57
CA LEU A 360 18.44 -6.80 -3.00
C LEU A 360 19.12 -7.19 -4.33
N GLU A 361 19.16 -8.47 -4.66
CA GLU A 361 19.69 -9.00 -5.92
C GLU A 361 18.70 -8.68 -7.05
N PRO A 362 19.20 -8.16 -8.17
CA PRO A 362 18.33 -7.85 -9.30
C PRO A 362 17.84 -9.17 -9.90
N ALA A 363 16.52 -9.34 -9.99
CA ALA A 363 15.93 -10.46 -10.73
C ALA A 363 16.32 -10.38 -12.21
N TRP A 364 17.44 -11.00 -12.57
CA TRP A 364 17.79 -11.33 -13.94
C TRP A 364 18.11 -12.83 -13.99
N ASP A 365 17.35 -13.51 -14.85
CA ASP A 365 17.41 -14.89 -15.31
C ASP A 365 16.28 -15.81 -14.79
N ALA A 366 15.06 -15.53 -15.27
CA ALA A 366 14.05 -16.53 -15.63
C ALA A 366 13.14 -15.98 -16.74
#